data_AF-A0A1F2VA11-F1
#
_entry.id   AF-A0A1F2VA11-F1
#
_cell.length_a   1.000
_cell.length_b   1.000
_cell.length_c   1.000
_cell.angle_alpha   90.00
_cell.angle_beta   90.00
_cell.angle_gamma   90.00
#
_symmetry.space_group_name_H-M   'P 1'
#
loop_
_entity.id
_entity.type
_entity.pdbx_description
1 polymer ?
#
loop_
_entity_poly.entity_id
_entity_poly.type
_entity_poly.pdbx_seq_one_letter_code
_entity_poly.pdbx_strand_id
1 'polypeptide(L)'
;MLGNRPMGDWIAQYSQSHQHPVNRLCHSFGIPMIVVSIVMAIAGFALPVLWMPAAIVFVAGLALQFLGHYFEGEPPEFFKDWRFLFVGLRWWIAKMAGKA
;
A
#
# COMPACT_ATOMS: atom_id res chain seq x y z
N MET A 1 -14.51 -8.85 -8.05
CA MET A 1 -15.07 -7.47 -8.13
C MET A 1 -14.93 -6.82 -6.77
N LEU A 2 -14.92 -5.50 -6.68
CA LEU A 2 -15.03 -4.77 -5.40
C LEU A 2 -16.21 -3.80 -5.53
N GLY A 3 -17.31 -4.11 -4.85
CA GLY A 3 -18.62 -3.54 -5.20
C GLY A 3 -19.02 -3.95 -6.62
N ASN A 4 -19.55 -2.99 -7.39
CA ASN A 4 -20.07 -3.22 -8.74
C ASN A 4 -19.01 -3.09 -9.86
N ARG A 5 -17.72 -2.98 -9.51
CA ARG A 5 -16.64 -2.77 -10.49
C ARG A 5 -15.65 -3.94 -10.52
N PRO A 6 -15.26 -4.43 -11.72
CA PRO A 6 -14.22 -5.44 -11.89
C PRO A 6 -12.89 -5.07 -11.23
N MET A 7 -12.15 -6.07 -10.76
CA MET A 7 -10.87 -5.82 -10.07
C MET A 7 -9.79 -5.30 -11.02
N GLY A 8 -9.80 -5.75 -12.29
CA GLY A 8 -8.88 -5.25 -13.32
C GLY A 8 -9.01 -3.74 -13.48
N ASP A 9 -10.22 -3.20 -13.48
CA ASP A 9 -10.47 -1.78 -13.63
C ASP A 9 -9.97 -0.95 -12.43
N TRP A 10 -10.09 -1.50 -11.21
CA TRP A 10 -9.54 -0.86 -10.02
C TRP A 10 -8.01 -0.80 -10.06
N ILE A 11 -7.36 -1.89 -10.43
CA ILE A 11 -5.90 -1.96 -10.57
C ILE A 11 -5.42 -1.05 -11.69
N ALA A 12 -6.14 -1.02 -12.82
CA ALA A 12 -5.85 -0.14 -13.95
C ALA A 12 -5.97 1.33 -13.54
N GLN A 13 -7.03 1.71 -12.82
CA GLN A 13 -7.18 3.07 -12.30
C GLN A 13 -6.03 3.43 -11.35
N TYR A 14 -5.72 2.56 -10.39
CA TYR A 14 -4.63 2.80 -9.43
C TYR A 14 -3.28 2.96 -10.14
N SER A 15 -3.01 2.11 -11.14
CA SER A 15 -1.79 2.21 -11.96
C SER A 15 -1.76 3.55 -12.71
N GLN A 16 -2.90 4.00 -13.26
CA GLN A 16 -3.01 5.28 -13.98
C GLN A 16 -2.83 6.51 -13.08
N SER A 17 -3.23 6.46 -11.81
CA SER A 17 -3.04 7.56 -10.86
C SER A 17 -1.67 7.58 -10.18
N HIS A 18 -0.85 6.54 -10.38
CA HIS A 18 0.50 6.43 -9.83
C HIS A 18 1.49 6.21 -10.97
N GLN A 19 1.82 7.26 -11.73
CA GLN A 19 2.71 7.16 -12.89
C GLN A 19 4.15 7.52 -12.54
N HIS A 20 4.36 8.40 -11.56
CA HIS A 20 5.70 8.88 -11.23
C HIS A 20 6.60 7.71 -10.76
N PRO A 21 7.82 7.56 -11.31
CA PRO A 21 8.67 6.41 -11.01
C PRO A 21 9.04 6.32 -9.53
N VAL A 22 9.28 7.47 -8.88
CA VAL A 22 9.54 7.51 -7.43
C VAL A 22 8.31 7.07 -6.63
N ASN A 23 7.11 7.47 -7.05
CA ASN A 23 5.88 7.06 -6.38
C ASN A 23 5.69 5.53 -6.46
N ARG A 24 5.80 4.98 -7.67
CA ARG A 24 5.74 3.53 -7.89
C ARG A 24 6.80 2.78 -7.09
N LEU A 25 8.02 3.30 -7.00
CA LEU A 25 9.11 2.69 -6.23
C LEU A 25 8.79 2.69 -4.74
N CYS A 26 8.45 3.86 -4.18
CA CYS A 26 8.05 4.02 -2.80
C CYS A 26 6.89 3.11 -2.43
N HIS A 27 5.86 3.00 -3.28
CA HIS A 27 4.72 2.12 -3.05
C HIS A 27 5.11 0.63 -3.11
N SER A 28 6.06 0.26 -3.97
CA SER A 28 6.52 -1.13 -4.10
C SER A 28 7.17 -1.67 -2.83
N PHE A 29 7.81 -0.80 -2.04
CA PHE A 29 8.39 -1.14 -0.74
C PHE A 29 7.45 -0.82 0.42
N GLY A 30 6.74 0.31 0.37
CA GLY A 30 5.86 0.74 1.45
C GLY A 30 4.67 -0.19 1.66
N ILE A 31 4.06 -0.72 0.59
CA ILE A 31 2.90 -1.63 0.70
C ILE A 31 3.28 -2.90 1.47
N PRO A 32 4.32 -3.67 1.07
CA PRO A 32 4.68 -4.88 1.81
C PRO A 32 5.17 -4.58 3.23
N MET A 33 5.83 -3.44 3.48
CA MET A 33 6.19 -3.03 4.85
C MET A 33 4.96 -2.85 5.72
N ILE A 34 3.91 -2.18 5.22
CA ILE A 34 2.65 -2.02 5.94
C ILE A 34 2.01 -3.39 6.19
N VAL A 35 1.96 -4.28 5.18
CA VAL A 35 1.42 -5.64 5.36
C VAL A 35 2.18 -6.42 6.45
N VAL A 36 3.52 -6.43 6.39
CA VAL A 36 4.36 -7.11 7.38
C VAL A 36 4.16 -6.54 8.77
N SER A 37 4.08 -5.21 8.91
CA SER A 37 3.85 -4.58 10.20
C SER A 37 2.52 -4.98 10.83
N ILE A 38 1.46 -5.14 10.02
CA ILE A 38 0.15 -5.62 10.51
C ILE A 38 0.25 -7.06 11.00
N VAL A 39 0.94 -7.93 10.26
CA VAL A 39 1.20 -9.33 10.69
C VAL A 39 1.99 -9.36 12.00
N MET A 40 3.03 -8.52 12.12
CA MET A 40 3.82 -8.39 13.35
C MET A 40 2.98 -7.87 14.53
N ALA A 41 2.11 -6.88 14.31
CA ALA A 41 1.23 -6.35 15.35
C ALA A 41 0.24 -7.42 15.84
N ILE A 42 -0.34 -8.22 14.92
CA ILE A 42 -1.20 -9.35 15.27
C ILE A 42 -0.41 -10.39 16.07
N ALA A 43 0.81 -10.75 15.65
CA ALA A 43 1.68 -11.64 16.41
C ALA A 43 2.08 -11.04 17.77
N GLY A 44 2.07 -9.72 17.89
CA GLY A 44 2.30 -8.97 19.13
C GLY A 44 1.36 -9.32 20.27
N PHE A 45 0.15 -9.82 19.99
CA PHE A 45 -0.75 -10.31 21.04
C PHE A 45 -0.21 -11.57 21.74
N ALA A 46 0.55 -12.40 21.05
CA ALA A 46 1.22 -13.56 21.62
C ALA A 46 2.66 -13.25 22.07
N LEU A 47 3.34 -12.36 21.35
CA LEU A 47 4.74 -11.97 21.58
C LEU A 47 4.86 -10.44 21.72
N PRO A 48 4.65 -9.88 22.91
CA PRO A 48 4.57 -8.42 23.11
C PRO A 48 5.79 -7.61 22.64
N VAL A 49 6.97 -8.24 22.53
CA VAL A 49 8.18 -7.62 21.98
C VAL A 49 8.01 -7.14 20.53
N LEU A 50 7.04 -7.69 19.78
CA LEU A 50 6.81 -7.34 18.38
C LEU A 50 6.06 -6.02 18.16
N TRP A 51 5.40 -5.45 19.19
CA TRP A 51 4.65 -4.20 19.03
C TRP A 51 5.50 -3.02 18.60
N MET A 52 6.67 -2.83 19.21
CA MET A 52 7.57 -1.72 18.87
C MET A 52 8.14 -1.87 17.45
N PRO A 53 8.72 -3.03 17.05
CA PRO A 53 9.11 -3.27 15.66
C PRO A 53 7.95 -3.10 14.67
N ALA A 54 6.75 -3.60 14.98
CA ALA A 54 5.57 -3.42 14.13
C ALA A 54 5.26 -1.93 13.91
N ALA A 55 5.23 -1.13 14.97
CA ALA A 55 4.99 0.31 14.87
C ALA A 55 6.07 1.03 14.03
N ILE A 56 7.35 0.68 14.21
CA ILE A 56 8.46 1.27 13.43
C ILE A 56 8.31 0.95 11.94
N VAL A 57 8.08 -0.32 11.60
CA VAL A 57 7.93 -0.76 10.20
C VAL A 57 6.67 -0.15 9.58
N PHE A 58 5.58 -0.03 10.34
CA PHE A 58 4.35 0.63 9.89
C PHE A 58 4.59 2.10 9.55
N VAL A 59 5.22 2.87 10.46
CA VAL A 59 5.52 4.29 10.24
C VAL A 59 6.48 4.49 9.08
N ALA A 60 7.52 3.64 8.96
CA ALA A 60 8.44 3.70 7.83
C ALA A 60 7.73 3.38 6.49
N GLY A 61 6.84 2.39 6.50
CA GLY A 61 6.01 2.05 5.33
C GLY A 61 5.10 3.21 4.93
N LEU A 62 4.43 3.85 5.89
CA LEU A 62 3.61 5.05 5.65
C LEU A 62 4.45 6.21 5.12
N ALA A 63 5.62 6.47 5.70
CA ALA A 63 6.52 7.52 5.24
C ALA A 63 6.89 7.33 3.76
N LEU A 64 7.15 6.10 3.32
CA LEU A 64 7.36 5.80 1.91
C LEU A 64 6.12 6.10 1.06
N GLN A 65 4.91 5.68 1.48
CA GLN A 65 3.67 6.01 0.74
C GLN A 65 3.50 7.52 0.57
N PHE A 66 3.63 8.29 1.65
CA PHE A 66 3.48 9.74 1.60
C PHE A 66 4.58 10.42 0.80
N LEU A 67 5.82 9.93 0.89
CA LEU A 67 6.92 10.44 0.06
C LEU A 67 6.65 10.19 -1.42
N GLY A 68 6.14 9.01 -1.79
CA GLY A 68 5.73 8.71 -3.16
C GLY A 68 4.68 9.69 -3.69
N HIS A 69 3.62 9.90 -2.91
CA HIS A 69 2.56 10.88 -3.23
C HIS A 69 3.04 12.32 -3.28
N TYR A 70 4.02 12.70 -2.46
CA TYR A 70 4.65 14.02 -2.54
C TYR A 70 5.28 14.27 -3.92
N PHE A 71 5.92 13.27 -4.51
CA PHE A 71 6.47 13.37 -5.88
C PHE A 71 5.41 13.24 -6.98
N GLU A 72 4.34 12.49 -6.75
CA GLU A 72 3.21 12.41 -7.70
C GLU A 72 2.44 13.74 -7.77
N GLY A 73 2.41 14.51 -6.68
CA GLY A 73 1.67 15.77 -6.57
C GLY A 73 0.18 15.59 -6.25
N GLU A 74 -0.30 14.34 -6.20
CA GLU A 74 -1.68 13.99 -5.87
C GLU A 74 -1.78 13.38 -4.46
N PRO A 75 -2.81 13.73 -3.67
CA PRO A 75 -3.00 13.13 -2.36
C PRO A 75 -3.36 11.64 -2.45
N PRO A 76 -3.08 10.84 -1.41
CA PRO A 76 -3.45 9.44 -1.35
C PRO A 76 -4.94 9.17 -1.62
N GLU A 77 -5.24 8.23 -2.52
CA GLU A 77 -6.60 7.97 -2.99
C GLU A 77 -7.53 7.43 -1.89
N PHE A 78 -6.98 6.85 -0.82
CA PHE A 78 -7.79 6.36 0.29
C PHE A 78 -8.52 7.48 1.06
N PHE A 79 -8.10 8.74 0.91
CA PHE A 79 -8.84 9.90 1.42
C PHE A 79 -10.14 10.14 0.64
N LYS A 80 -10.17 9.78 -0.65
CA LYS A 80 -11.36 9.86 -1.49
C LYS A 80 -12.24 8.63 -1.27
N ASP A 81 -11.62 7.46 -1.11
CA ASP A 81 -12.32 6.19 -0.97
C ASP A 81 -11.46 5.12 -0.26
N TRP A 82 -11.89 4.69 0.93
CA TRP A 82 -11.18 3.72 1.77
C TRP A 82 -10.83 2.41 1.06
N ARG A 83 -11.58 2.05 0.00
CA ARG A 83 -11.33 0.85 -0.81
C ARG A 83 -9.92 0.84 -1.39
N PHE A 84 -9.30 2.01 -1.63
CA PHE A 84 -7.95 2.11 -2.16
C PHE A 84 -6.86 1.54 -1.25
N LEU A 85 -7.11 1.38 0.05
CA LEU A 85 -6.22 0.61 0.94
C LEU A 85 -6.08 -0.84 0.47
N PHE A 86 -7.18 -1.43 0.00
CA PHE A 86 -7.23 -2.81 -0.49
C PHE A 86 -6.87 -2.93 -1.97
N VAL A 87 -7.10 -1.89 -2.77
CA VAL A 87 -6.68 -1.84 -4.18
C VAL A 87 -5.16 -1.73 -4.26
N GLY A 88 -4.51 -0.90 -3.42
CA GLY A 88 -3.05 -0.79 -3.38
C GLY A 88 -2.37 -2.15 -3.14
N LEU A 89 -2.82 -2.92 -2.13
CA LEU A 89 -2.32 -4.27 -1.89
C LEU A 89 -2.45 -5.19 -3.11
N ARG A 90 -3.59 -5.12 -3.80
CA ARG A 90 -3.83 -5.95 -4.98
C ARG A 90 -3.01 -5.52 -6.19
N TRP A 91 -2.82 -4.21 -6.37
CA TRP A 91 -1.90 -3.68 -7.37
C TRP A 91 -0.47 -4.18 -7.10
N TRP A 92 -0.02 -4.19 -5.84
CA TRP A 92 1.29 -4.71 -5.48
C TRP A 92 1.43 -6.20 -5.84
N ILE A 93 0.43 -7.03 -5.52
CA ILE A 93 0.41 -8.44 -5.91
C ILE A 93 0.45 -8.60 -7.45
N ALA A 94 -0.35 -7.81 -8.18
CA ALA A 94 -0.37 -7.82 -9.63
C ALA A 94 0.99 -7.41 -10.23
N LYS A 95 1.65 -6.41 -9.64
CA LYS A 95 2.99 -5.97 -10.03
C LYS A 95 4.02 -7.09 -9.84
N MET A 96 4.01 -7.76 -8.69
CA MET A 96 4.91 -8.90 -8.42
C MET A 96 4.66 -10.06 -9.38
N ALA A 97 3.45 -10.19 -9.92
CA ALA A 97 3.09 -11.17 -10.94
C ALA A 97 3.36 -10.70 -12.40
N GLY A 98 3.93 -9.51 -12.61
CA GLY A 98 4.19 -8.93 -13.94
C GLY A 98 2.94 -8.46 -14.68
N LYS A 99 1.87 -8.11 -13.97
CA LYS A 99 0.53 -7.79 -14.52
C LYS A 99 0.08 -6.34 -14.29
N ALA A 100 0.96 -5.45 -13.81
CA ALA A 100 0.62 -4.06 -13.44
C ALA A 100 1.75 -3.06 -13.71
#